data_AF-A0A8J5TC52-F1
#
_entry.id   AF-A0A8J5TC52-F1
#
_cell.length_a   1.000
_cell.length_b   1.000
_cell.length_c   1.000
_cell.angle_alpha   90.00
_cell.angle_beta   90.00
_cell.angle_gamma   90.00
#
_symmetry.space_group_name_H-M   'P 1'
#
loop_
_entity.id
_entity.type
_entity.pdbx_description
1 polymer ?
#
loop_
_entity_poly.entity_id
_entity_poly.type
_entity_poly.pdbx_seq_one_letter_code
_entity_poly.pdbx_strand_id
1 'polypeptide(L)'
;MKTLSPKSSAAADLRATGTVAATIVHGTAATIVHGTEATIVHGMEATIVHGTAATIVHGMEATIVHGTAATIVHGTAAAMVVLEEADRSIYYRQ
;
A
#
# COMPACT_ATOMS: atom_id res chain seq x y z
N MET A 1 -19.47 34.17 -15.87
CA MET A 1 -18.70 33.73 -14.69
C MET A 1 -18.55 32.22 -14.79
N LYS A 2 -17.34 31.71 -15.04
CA LYS A 2 -17.09 30.26 -15.14
C LYS A 2 -17.18 29.68 -13.74
N THR A 3 -18.25 28.95 -13.45
CA THR A 3 -18.31 28.09 -12.27
C THR A 3 -17.34 26.95 -12.52
N LEU A 4 -16.18 27.01 -11.87
CA LEU A 4 -15.27 25.87 -11.77
C LEU A 4 -15.97 24.83 -10.90
N SER A 5 -16.59 23.84 -11.53
CA SER A 5 -17.02 22.64 -10.83
C SER A 5 -15.79 22.01 -10.16
N PRO A 6 -15.85 21.63 -8.88
CA PRO A 6 -14.81 20.77 -8.34
C PRO A 6 -14.86 19.47 -9.14
N LYS A 7 -13.80 19.17 -9.90
CA LYS A 7 -13.58 17.83 -10.45
C LYS A 7 -13.36 16.92 -9.23
N SER A 8 -14.44 16.40 -8.68
CA SER A 8 -14.41 15.27 -7.76
C SER A 8 -13.98 14.04 -8.56
N SER A 9 -12.68 13.92 -8.87
CA SER A 9 -12.10 12.61 -9.19
C SER A 9 -12.12 11.84 -7.88
N ALA A 10 -13.11 10.95 -7.76
CA ALA A 10 -13.42 10.17 -6.57
C ALA A 10 -12.16 9.72 -5.81
N ALA A 11 -11.92 10.32 -4.65
CA ALA A 11 -11.01 9.79 -3.66
C ALA A 11 -11.64 8.51 -3.10
N ALA A 12 -11.28 7.36 -3.64
CA ALA A 12 -11.64 6.09 -3.03
C ALA A 12 -10.78 5.90 -1.78
N ASP A 13 -11.31 6.26 -0.60
CA ASP A 13 -10.78 5.77 0.68
C ASP A 13 -11.08 4.27 0.75
N LEU A 14 -10.18 3.46 0.20
CA LEU A 14 -10.29 2.01 0.30
C LEU A 14 -9.79 1.59 1.69
N ARG A 15 -10.74 1.17 2.54
CA ARG A 15 -10.47 0.48 3.81
C ARG A 15 -10.66 -1.01 3.62
N ALA A 16 -9.63 -1.70 3.17
CA ALA A 16 -9.65 -3.14 2.98
C ALA A 16 -9.11 -3.84 4.23
N THR A 17 -9.93 -4.71 4.81
CA THR A 17 -9.54 -5.62 5.90
C THR A 17 -9.66 -7.06 5.40
N GLY A 18 -8.54 -7.73 5.14
CA GLY A 18 -8.50 -9.16 4.80
C GLY A 18 -8.64 -9.52 3.31
N THR A 19 -7.86 -8.89 2.43
CA THR A 19 -7.92 -9.16 0.97
C THR A 19 -6.67 -9.87 0.47
N VAL A 20 -6.81 -10.90 -0.39
CA VAL A 20 -5.64 -11.55 -1.02
C VAL A 20 -4.91 -10.57 -1.97
N ALA A 21 -5.67 -9.77 -2.72
CA ALA A 21 -5.13 -8.75 -3.61
C ALA A 21 -6.05 -7.51 -3.66
N ALA A 22 -5.46 -6.31 -3.75
CA ALA A 22 -6.19 -5.05 -3.93
C ALA A 22 -5.53 -4.17 -5.00
N THR A 23 -6.34 -3.58 -5.88
CA THR A 23 -5.88 -2.67 -6.94
C THR A 23 -6.65 -1.35 -6.91
N ILE A 24 -5.93 -0.24 -6.79
CA ILE A 24 -6.48 1.12 -6.84
C ILE A 24 -5.86 1.85 -8.02
N VAL A 25 -6.71 2.33 -8.93
CA VAL A 25 -6.24 3.00 -10.15
C VAL A 25 -6.09 4.51 -9.92
N HIS A 26 -6.93 5.12 -9.07
CA HIS A 26 -6.84 6.52 -8.65
C HIS A 26 -7.41 6.67 -7.24
N GLY A 27 -6.65 7.22 -6.30
CA GLY A 27 -7.13 7.53 -4.94
C GLY A 27 -6.25 8.55 -4.25
N THR A 28 -6.81 9.42 -3.42
CA THR A 28 -5.97 10.36 -2.64
C THR A 28 -5.27 9.64 -1.49
N ALA A 29 -5.93 8.68 -0.86
CA ALA A 29 -5.41 7.90 0.25
C ALA A 29 -5.86 6.44 0.15
N ALA A 30 -5.01 5.50 0.55
CA ALA A 30 -5.34 4.07 0.62
C ALA A 30 -4.74 3.43 1.87
N THR A 31 -5.54 2.65 2.60
CA THR A 31 -5.07 1.88 3.76
C THR A 31 -5.44 0.41 3.62
N ILE A 32 -4.43 -0.45 3.56
CA ILE A 32 -4.62 -1.91 3.49
C ILE A 32 -4.10 -2.53 4.78
N VAL A 33 -5.02 -3.17 5.50
CA VAL A 33 -4.75 -3.85 6.76
C VAL A 33 -4.96 -5.34 6.52
N HIS A 34 -3.85 -6.05 6.28
CA HIS A 34 -3.76 -7.46 5.89
C HIS A 34 -4.11 -7.75 4.42
N GLY A 35 -3.08 -8.08 3.63
CA GLY A 35 -3.26 -8.68 2.31
C GLY A 35 -1.96 -9.18 1.68
N THR A 36 -2.04 -10.12 0.75
CA THR A 36 -0.84 -10.70 0.13
C THR A 36 -0.20 -9.72 -0.85
N GLU A 37 -1.01 -9.05 -1.66
CA GLU A 37 -0.55 -8.14 -2.72
C GLU A 37 -1.38 -6.86 -2.79
N ALA A 38 -0.72 -5.73 -3.05
CA ALA A 38 -1.39 -4.44 -3.26
C ALA A 38 -0.77 -3.65 -4.41
N THR A 39 -1.60 -3.07 -5.27
CA THR A 39 -1.18 -2.18 -6.36
C THR A 39 -1.92 -0.85 -6.33
N ILE A 40 -1.18 0.27 -6.32
CA ILE A 40 -1.72 1.63 -6.44
C ILE A 40 -1.08 2.30 -7.65
N VAL A 41 -1.88 2.64 -8.66
CA VAL A 41 -1.35 3.19 -9.92
C VAL A 41 -1.14 4.71 -9.82
N HIS A 42 -2.04 5.42 -9.12
CA HIS A 42 -1.92 6.85 -8.86
C HIS A 42 -2.56 7.21 -7.52
N GLY A 43 -1.76 7.76 -6.58
CA GLY A 43 -2.32 8.32 -5.35
C GLY A 43 -1.40 9.23 -4.55
N MET A 44 -1.95 10.03 -3.64
CA MET A 44 -1.14 10.95 -2.85
C MET A 44 -0.49 10.22 -1.68
N GLU A 45 -1.25 9.41 -0.94
CA GLU A 45 -0.78 8.71 0.25
C GLU A 45 -1.19 7.24 0.24
N ALA A 46 -0.29 6.36 0.68
CA ALA A 46 -0.55 4.92 0.79
C ALA A 46 0.04 4.31 2.08
N THR A 47 -0.74 3.50 2.79
CA THR A 47 -0.28 2.74 3.96
C THR A 47 -0.64 1.26 3.84
N ILE A 48 0.37 0.39 4.00
CA ILE A 48 0.20 -1.07 4.01
C ILE A 48 0.80 -1.63 5.30
N VAL A 49 -0.04 -2.21 6.16
CA VAL A 49 0.39 -2.58 7.52
C VAL A 49 0.92 -4.01 7.59
N HIS A 50 0.43 -4.94 6.75
CA HIS A 50 0.87 -6.35 6.71
C HIS A 50 0.62 -6.94 5.33
N GLY A 51 1.68 -7.30 4.59
CA GLY A 51 1.53 -7.99 3.31
C GLY A 51 2.81 -8.49 2.68
N THR A 52 2.71 -9.35 1.67
CA THR A 52 3.90 -9.95 1.05
C THR A 52 4.53 -8.98 0.06
N ALA A 53 3.72 -8.39 -0.84
CA ALA A 53 4.21 -7.51 -1.90
C ALA A 53 3.34 -6.25 -2.09
N ALA A 54 3.98 -5.13 -2.42
CA ALA A 54 3.31 -3.87 -2.73
C ALA A 54 3.93 -3.15 -3.93
N THR A 55 3.10 -2.57 -4.79
CA THR A 55 3.52 -1.74 -5.92
C THR A 55 2.79 -0.40 -5.93
N ILE A 56 3.53 0.70 -6.02
CA ILE A 56 3.00 2.05 -6.20
C ILE A 56 3.63 2.66 -7.45
N VAL A 57 2.83 2.95 -8.48
CA VAL A 57 3.36 3.43 -9.76
C VAL A 57 3.59 4.95 -9.73
N HIS A 58 2.72 5.70 -9.05
CA HIS A 58 2.87 7.15 -8.86
C HIS A 58 2.26 7.62 -7.53
N GLY A 59 3.04 8.27 -6.67
CA GLY A 59 2.48 8.95 -5.51
C GLY A 59 3.39 9.88 -4.71
N MET A 60 2.83 10.58 -3.71
CA MET A 60 3.60 11.55 -2.90
C MET A 60 4.27 10.83 -1.71
N GLU A 61 3.52 10.03 -0.98
CA GLU A 61 3.98 9.36 0.23
C GLU A 61 3.51 7.90 0.31
N ALA A 62 4.38 7.02 0.79
CA ALA A 62 4.10 5.61 0.98
C ALA A 62 4.75 5.03 2.24
N THR A 63 3.99 4.26 3.01
CA THR A 63 4.47 3.54 4.20
C THR A 63 4.10 2.06 4.15
N ILE A 64 5.08 1.18 4.36
CA ILE A 64 4.90 -0.27 4.41
C ILE A 64 5.54 -0.81 5.71
N VAL A 65 4.77 -1.52 6.54
CA VAL A 65 5.19 -1.84 7.92
C VAL A 65 5.62 -3.29 8.14
N HIS A 66 5.18 -4.27 7.34
CA HIS A 66 5.61 -5.68 7.43
C HIS A 66 5.62 -6.34 6.04
N GLY A 67 6.22 -5.64 5.07
CA GLY A 67 6.30 -6.06 3.67
C GLY A 67 7.54 -6.92 3.39
N THR A 68 7.43 -8.00 2.61
CA THR A 68 8.65 -8.68 2.09
C THR A 68 9.23 -7.96 0.86
N ALA A 69 8.39 -7.35 0.04
CA ALA A 69 8.80 -6.64 -1.17
C ALA A 69 7.96 -5.38 -1.43
N ALA A 70 8.61 -4.30 -1.85
CA ALA A 70 7.97 -3.04 -2.21
C ALA A 70 8.61 -2.43 -3.45
N THR A 71 7.80 -1.94 -4.37
CA THR A 71 8.26 -1.17 -5.54
C THR A 71 7.52 0.15 -5.63
N ILE A 72 8.27 1.25 -5.73
CA ILE A 72 7.72 2.58 -5.99
C ILE A 72 8.38 3.10 -7.26
N VAL A 73 7.59 3.25 -8.32
CA VAL A 73 8.11 3.62 -9.65
C VAL A 73 8.33 5.13 -9.72
N HIS A 74 7.49 5.94 -9.06
CA HIS A 74 7.65 7.39 -8.96
C HIS A 74 7.01 7.94 -7.68
N GLY A 75 7.81 8.54 -6.79
CA GLY A 75 7.25 9.30 -5.67
C GLY A 75 8.24 10.14 -4.89
N THR A 76 7.72 11.02 -4.04
CA THR A 76 8.55 12.00 -3.29
C THR A 76 9.06 11.45 -1.96
N ALA A 77 8.33 10.54 -1.31
CA ALA A 77 8.73 9.94 -0.05
C ALA A 77 8.25 8.48 0.08
N ALA A 78 9.12 7.64 0.63
CA ALA A 78 8.88 6.21 0.84
C ALA A 78 9.53 5.72 2.12
N ALA A 79 8.79 4.97 2.93
CA ALA A 79 9.30 4.26 4.10
C ALA A 79 8.89 2.79 4.05
N MET A 80 9.88 1.89 4.11
CA MET A 80 9.68 0.45 4.23
C MET A 80 10.32 -0.02 5.52
N VAL A 81 9.52 -0.62 6.40
CA VAL A 81 9.98 -1.34 7.57
C VAL A 81 9.71 -2.81 7.31
N VAL A 82 10.77 -3.61 7.30
CA VAL A 82 10.69 -5.07 7.22
C VAL A 82 10.94 -5.59 8.62
N LEU A 83 9.89 -6.01 9.31
CA LEU A 83 10.08 -6.88 10.46
C LEU A 83 10.20 -8.29 9.91
N GLU A 84 11.43 -8.78 9.83
CA GLU A 84 11.67 -10.19 9.55
C GLU A 84 11.01 -10.96 10.69
N GLU A 85 9.93 -11.70 10.40
CA GLU A 85 9.52 -12.77 11.30
C GLU A 85 10.67 -13.76 11.28
N ALA A 86 11.58 -13.62 12.25
CA ALA A 86 12.61 -14.61 12.51
C ALA A 86 11.88 -15.96 12.58
N ASP A 87 12.12 -16.80 11.57
CA ASP A 87 11.54 -18.13 11.47
C ASP A 87 11.76 -18.82 12.82
N ARG A 88 10.70 -18.89 13.63
CA ARG A 88 10.67 -19.79 14.79
C ARG A 88 10.46 -21.20 14.26
N SER A 89 11.38 -21.66 13.42
CA SER A 89 11.83 -23.04 13.40
C SER A 89 12.49 -23.30 14.75
N ILE A 90 11.65 -23.47 15.77
CA ILE A 90 12.03 -24.20 16.97
C ILE A 90 12.40 -25.59 16.47
N TYR A 91 13.70 -25.81 16.31
CA TYR A 91 14.31 -27.11 16.11
C TYR A 91 13.66 -28.11 17.08
N TYR A 92 12.89 -29.06 16.56
CA TYR A 92 12.79 -30.36 17.23
C TYR A 92 13.98 -31.18 16.75
N ARG A 93 15.09 -31.12 17.47
CA ARG A 93 16.08 -32.21 17.44
C ARG A 93 15.54 -33.35 18.31
N GLN A 94 15.27 -34.47 17.64
CA GLN A 94 15.09 -35.85 18.09
C GLN A 94 14.31 -36.11 19.39
#